data_AF-A0A9X6AFK9-F1
#
_entry.id   AF-A0A9X6AFK9-F1
#
_cell.length_a   1.000
_cell.length_b   1.000
_cell.length_c   1.000
_cell.angle_alpha   90.00
_cell.angle_beta   90.00
_cell.angle_gamma   90.00
#
_symmetry.space_group_name_H-M   'P 1'
#
loop_
_entity.id
_entity.type
_entity.pdbx_description
1 polymer ?
#
loop_
_entity_poly.entity_id
_entity_poly.type
_entity_poly.pdbx_seq_one_letter_code
_entity_poly.pdbx_strand_id
1 'polypeptide(L)' 'GVVSAEELLERAWDENADPLTNAVRITVSALRKRLGEPWIIATVPGVGYRIDTHRPGSTHA' A
#
# COMPACT_ATOMS: atom_id res chain seq x y z
N GLY A 1 -5.33 5.29 8.33
CA GLY A 1 -6.42 4.39 7.89
C GLY A 1 -5.85 3.27 7.02
N VAL A 2 -6.62 2.22 6.78
CA VAL A 2 -6.29 1.15 5.82
C VAL A 2 -7.12 1.39 4.55
N VAL A 3 -6.53 1.19 3.38
CA VAL A 3 -7.16 1.32 2.05
C VAL A 3 -7.07 -0.03 1.36
N SER A 4 -8.19 -0.53 0.81
CA SER A 4 -8.22 -1.85 0.19
C SER A 4 -7.52 -1.87 -1.18
N ALA A 5 -7.26 -3.07 -1.72
CA ALA A 5 -6.70 -3.18 -3.07
C ALA A 5 -7.70 -2.72 -4.13
N GLU A 6 -8.99 -3.00 -3.91
CA GLU A 6 -10.10 -2.63 -4.78
C GLU A 6 -10.27 -1.11 -4.82
N GLU A 7 -10.24 -0.42 -3.67
CA GLU A 7 -10.32 1.04 -3.62
C GLU A 7 -9.11 1.72 -4.30
N LEU A 8 -7.90 1.13 -4.15
CA LEU A 8 -6.73 1.61 -4.88
C LEU A 8 -6.85 1.38 -6.38
N LEU A 9 -7.41 0.25 -6.81
CA LEU A 9 -7.63 -0.05 -8.21
C LEU A 9 -8.63 0.94 -8.82
N GLU A 10 -9.79 1.10 -8.19
CA GLU A 10 -10.86 2.00 -8.64
C GLU A 10 -10.40 3.45 -8.78
N ARG A 11 -9.55 3.93 -7.86
CA ARG A 11 -9.12 5.34 -7.85
C ARG A 11 -7.89 5.63 -8.69
N ALA A 12 -6.99 4.68 -8.88
CA ALA A 12 -5.69 4.92 -9.51
C ALA A 12 -5.56 4.30 -10.91
N TRP A 13 -6.43 3.38 -11.29
CA TRP A 13 -6.48 2.81 -12.65
C TRP A 13 -7.66 3.35 -13.43
N ASP A 14 -7.56 3.25 -14.76
CA ASP A 14 -8.66 3.58 -15.66
C ASP A 14 -9.75 2.49 -15.65
N GLU A 15 -10.89 2.83 -16.26
CA GLU A 15 -12.09 2.00 -16.31
C GLU A 15 -11.90 0.63 -17.00
N ASN A 16 -10.83 0.43 -17.77
CA ASN A 16 -10.56 -0.82 -18.48
C ASN A 16 -9.71 -1.79 -17.66
N ALA A 17 -9.27 -1.42 -16.46
CA ALA A 17 -8.47 -2.30 -15.63
C ALA A 17 -9.28 -3.53 -15.19
N ASP A 18 -8.72 -4.72 -15.41
CA ASP A 18 -9.32 -5.97 -14.95
C ASP A 18 -9.46 -5.97 -13.42
N PRO A 19 -10.69 -6.09 -12.85
CA PRO A 19 -10.91 -6.14 -11.40
C PRO A 19 -10.16 -7.27 -10.69
N LEU A 20 -9.76 -8.32 -11.41
CA LEU A 20 -9.03 -9.47 -10.88
C LEU A 20 -7.50 -9.33 -11.05
N THR A 21 -7.02 -8.17 -11.48
CA THR A 21 -5.60 -7.92 -11.72
C THR A 21 -4.76 -7.92 -10.44
N ASN A 22 -3.49 -8.30 -10.59
CA ASN A 22 -2.48 -8.14 -9.54
C ASN A 22 -1.76 -6.78 -9.57
N ALA A 23 -2.19 -5.84 -10.42
CA ALA A 23 -1.52 -4.57 -10.66
C ALA A 23 -1.25 -3.78 -9.37
N VAL A 24 -2.23 -3.66 -8.46
CA VAL A 24 -2.06 -2.96 -7.18
C VAL A 24 -0.94 -3.58 -6.36
N ARG A 25 -0.92 -4.91 -6.21
CA ARG A 25 0.10 -5.63 -5.43
C ARG A 25 1.51 -5.42 -6.01
N ILE A 26 1.64 -5.48 -7.33
CA ILE A 26 2.92 -5.29 -8.03
C ILE A 26 3.39 -3.85 -7.85
N THR A 27 2.52 -2.87 -8.09
CA THR A 27 2.82 -1.44 -7.94
C THR A 27 3.23 -1.10 -6.52
N VAL A 28 2.49 -1.56 -5.50
CA VAL A 28 2.85 -1.32 -4.09
C VAL A 28 4.21 -1.95 -3.77
N SER A 29 4.50 -3.15 -4.27
CA SER A 29 5.79 -3.81 -4.05
C SER A 29 6.94 -3.04 -4.70
N ALA A 30 6.76 -2.54 -5.92
CA ALA A 30 7.74 -1.71 -6.61
C ALA A 30 7.94 -0.35 -5.91
N LEU A 31 6.84 0.28 -5.47
CA LEU A 31 6.88 1.55 -4.75
C LEU A 31 7.63 1.40 -3.41
N ARG A 32 7.33 0.36 -2.63
CA ARG A 32 8.03 0.06 -1.37
C ARG A 32 9.55 -0.08 -1.59
N LYS A 33 9.97 -0.77 -2.65
CA LYS A 33 11.40 -0.89 -3.01
C LYS A 33 12.02 0.46 -3.34
N ARG A 34 11.31 1.32 -4.09
CA ARG A 34 11.80 2.66 -4.46
C ARG A 34 11.87 3.62 -3.29
N LEU A 35 10.99 3.48 -2.30
CA LEU A 35 10.97 4.31 -1.09
C LEU A 35 12.09 3.94 -0.10
N GLY A 36 12.64 2.73 -0.19
CA GLY A 36 13.72 2.29 0.67
C GLY A 36 13.27 1.97 2.09
N GLU A 37 14.24 1.72 2.97
CA GLU A 37 14.00 1.42 4.39
C GLU A 37 14.06 2.70 5.26
N PRO A 38 13.24 2.79 6.33
CA PRO A 38 12.21 1.83 6.72
C PRO A 38 10.99 1.85 5.78
N TRP A 39 10.40 0.68 5.54
CA TRP A 39 9.23 0.56 4.66
C TRP A 39 8.01 1.29 5.23
N ILE A 40 7.63 2.41 4.62
CA ILE A 40 6.49 3.22 5.07
C ILE A 40 5.12 2.70 4.60
N ILE A 41 5.08 1.70 3.71
CA ILE A 41 3.81 1.08 3.27
C ILE A 41 3.71 -0.32 3.87
N ALA A 42 2.78 -0.51 4.80
CA ALA A 42 2.52 -1.80 5.42
C ALA A 42 1.34 -2.52 4.74
N THR A 43 1.43 -3.84 4.66
CA THR A 43 0.32 -4.71 4.23
C THR A 43 -0.47 -5.15 5.45
N VAL A 44 -1.80 -4.99 5.39
CA VAL A 44 -2.75 -5.51 6.38
C VAL A 44 -3.43 -6.74 5.75
N PRO A 45 -3.07 -7.96 6.17
CA PRO A 45 -3.58 -9.19 5.55
C PRO A 45 -5.10 -9.23 5.52
N GLY A 46 -5.67 -9.55 4.35
CA GLY A 46 -7.12 -9.62 4.15
C GLY A 46 -7.85 -8.27 4.12
N VAL A 47 -7.16 -7.14 4.28
CA VAL A 47 -7.79 -5.80 4.32
C VAL A 47 -7.22 -4.85 3.28
N GLY A 48 -5.90 -4.75 3.15
CA GLY A 48 -5.28 -3.82 2.19
C GLY A 48 -3.95 -3.24 2.65
N TYR A 49 -3.77 -1.95 2.45
CA TYR A 49 -2.51 -1.24 2.67
C TYR A 49 -2.70 -0.03 3.58
N ARG A 50 -1.68 0.28 4.38
CA ARG A 50 -1.64 1.50 5.20
C ARG A 50 -0.28 2.17 5.09
N ILE A 51 -0.25 3.48 5.30
CA ILE A 51 1.00 4.19 5.53
C ILE A 51 1.34 4.07 7.01
N ASP A 52 2.53 3.53 7.30
CA ASP A 52 3.10 3.52 8.63
C ASP A 52 3.96 4.77 8.79
N THR A 53 3.41 5.76 9.50
CA THR A 53 4.09 7.04 9.77
C THR A 53 4.98 6.94 11.00
N HIS A 54 5.33 5.74 11.48
CA HIS A 54 6.23 5.62 12.62
C HIS A 54 7.59 6.23 12.29
N ARG A 55 7.79 7.46 12.75
CA ARG A 55 9.09 8.10 12.84
C ARG A 55 9.95 7.21 13.74
N PRO A 56 11.12 6.72 13.28
CA PRO A 56 12.04 6.01 14.16
C PRO A 56 12.37 6.96 15.33
N GLY A 57 11.90 6.63 16.54
CA GLY A 57 12.13 7.41 17.77
C GLY A 57 10.92 7.75 18.64
N SER A 58 9.70 7.30 18.33
CA SER A 58 8.57 7.47 19.28
C SER A 58 8.44 6.27 20.21
N THR A 59 9.41 6.11 21.11
CA THR A 59 9.22 5.37 22.36
C THR A 59 8.29 6.21 23.23
N HIS A 60 7.05 5.74 23.44
CA HIS A 60 6.27 6.19 24.57
C HIS A 60 6.93 5.62 25.83
N ALA A 61 7.38 6.53 26.70
CA ALA A 61 7.77 6.24 28.07
C ALA A 61 6.59 5.66 28.88
#